data_AF-A0A7Z9ZGB9-F1
#
_entry.id   AF-A0A7Z9ZGB9-F1
#
_cell.length_a   1.000
_cell.length_b   1.000
_cell.length_c   1.000
_cell.angle_alpha   90.00
_cell.angle_beta   90.00
_cell.angle_gamma   90.00
#
_symmetry.space_group_name_H-M   'P 1'
#
loop_
_entity.id
_entity.type
_entity.pdbx_description
1 polymer ?
#
loop_
_entity_poly.entity_id
_entity_poly.type
_entity_poly.pdbx_seq_one_letter_code
_entity_poly.pdbx_strand_id
1 'polypeptide(L)'
;MDFEEIGWRLQELATSIPGYIGYSERERRREADKRLRMELARRYDEQRMRLGDLQAKLVSRGQLEALDDLERAVMKLQRFVDRLKTASYGYAGWFDAPTIREEELDQLYTFDQSLAEGVVQVAQRIDGLASALEKGEGIEETLDRLTATLDRLNTRFDQRRELISRGRKLPPTDLLEVLEPPAPPSPAEGPLATLRPKDALTHAGTDYLIAGKITYASREGRWYAYLLQDGGTRRWLRVGDEGPVICEEIELPLTTPPPQILEVEGESFEQVGHSSATATVEGPTDRRRGRVESWRYASALGEWLLVERWGERIVVSRGQAIDADELQLWPRRE
;
A
#
# COMPACT_ATOMS: atom_id res chain seq x y z
N MET A 1 18.95 -30.55 3.59
CA MET A 1 18.57 -29.12 3.55
C MET A 1 17.87 -28.88 4.86
N ASP A 2 18.44 -28.05 5.73
CA ASP A 2 18.08 -28.08 7.14
C ASP A 2 16.76 -27.36 7.42
N PHE A 3 15.95 -27.88 8.35
CA PHE A 3 14.61 -27.33 8.58
C PHE A 3 14.66 -25.94 9.23
N GLU A 4 15.68 -25.67 10.05
CA GLU A 4 15.95 -24.33 10.58
C GLU A 4 16.40 -23.35 9.48
N GLU A 5 17.16 -23.81 8.47
CA GLU A 5 17.62 -23.00 7.33
C GLU A 5 16.43 -22.56 6.44
N ILE A 6 15.36 -23.37 6.37
CA ILE A 6 14.14 -23.06 5.60
C ILE A 6 13.25 -22.05 6.34
N GLY A 7 13.14 -22.18 7.67
CA GLY A 7 12.47 -21.19 8.52
C GLY A 7 13.19 -19.85 8.51
N TRP A 8 14.52 -19.88 8.72
CA TRP A 8 15.40 -18.72 8.59
C TRP A 8 15.23 -18.05 7.23
N ARG A 9 15.35 -18.78 6.11
CA ARG A 9 15.20 -18.17 4.77
C ARG A 9 13.81 -17.60 4.48
N LEU A 10 12.76 -18.09 5.10
CA LEU A 10 11.42 -17.50 4.97
C LEU A 10 11.31 -16.20 5.78
N GLN A 11 11.84 -16.18 6.99
CA GLN A 11 11.92 -14.99 7.82
C GLN A 11 12.87 -13.95 7.20
N GLU A 12 13.98 -14.38 6.61
CA GLU A 12 14.92 -13.60 5.81
C GLU A 12 14.27 -13.09 4.51
N LEU A 13 13.43 -13.86 3.81
CA LEU A 13 12.65 -13.33 2.68
C LEU A 13 11.59 -12.28 3.10
N ALA A 14 11.11 -12.34 4.35
CA ALA A 14 10.21 -11.34 4.92
C ALA A 14 10.95 -10.12 5.51
N THR A 15 12.22 -10.27 5.92
CA THR A 15 13.01 -9.23 6.64
C THR A 15 14.07 -8.58 5.76
N SER A 16 14.61 -9.30 4.77
CA SER A 16 15.60 -8.83 3.77
C SER A 16 14.92 -8.19 2.55
N ILE A 17 13.81 -7.50 2.78
CA ILE A 17 13.32 -6.43 1.89
C ILE A 17 13.58 -5.10 2.62
N PRO A 18 14.77 -4.48 2.48
CA PRO A 18 14.99 -3.14 2.98
C PRO A 18 14.01 -2.18 2.31
N GLY A 19 13.21 -1.45 3.09
CA GLY A 19 12.10 -0.62 2.60
C GLY A 19 10.70 -1.25 2.69
N TYR A 20 10.49 -2.28 3.52
CA TYR A 20 9.15 -2.78 3.87
C TYR A 20 8.41 -1.91 4.91
N ILE A 21 9.05 -0.82 5.37
CA ILE A 21 8.44 0.27 6.14
C ILE A 21 8.61 1.53 5.27
N GLY A 22 7.52 2.25 5.03
CA GLY A 22 7.49 3.43 4.16
C GLY A 22 6.93 3.16 2.76
N TYR A 23 6.26 4.15 2.18
CA TYR A 23 5.56 4.06 0.91
C TYR A 23 6.52 3.84 -0.27
N SER A 24 6.61 2.59 -0.73
CA SER A 24 6.90 2.31 -2.14
C SER A 24 5.56 2.07 -2.87
N GLU A 25 5.45 2.49 -4.15
CA GLU A 25 4.18 2.75 -4.85
C GLU A 25 3.10 1.66 -4.71
N ARG A 26 1.83 2.03 -4.92
CA ARG A 26 0.69 1.09 -5.03
C ARG A 26 1.02 -0.09 -5.97
N GLU A 27 1.75 0.18 -7.05
CA GLU A 27 2.24 -0.85 -7.98
C GLU A 27 3.28 -1.80 -7.34
N ARG A 28 4.26 -1.27 -6.58
CA ARG A 28 5.22 -2.10 -5.83
C ARG A 28 4.55 -2.97 -4.76
N ARG A 29 3.46 -2.51 -4.12
CA ARG A 29 2.65 -3.34 -3.19
C ARG A 29 1.99 -4.52 -3.92
N ARG A 30 1.42 -4.28 -5.12
CA ARG A 30 0.85 -5.33 -5.99
C ARG A 30 1.91 -6.32 -6.46
N GLU A 31 3.09 -5.83 -6.85
CA GLU A 31 4.22 -6.68 -7.24
C GLU A 31 4.76 -7.51 -6.07
N ALA A 32 4.74 -6.99 -4.84
CA ALA A 32 5.09 -7.74 -3.64
C ALA A 32 4.08 -8.86 -3.31
N ASP A 33 2.78 -8.56 -3.27
CA ASP A 33 1.71 -9.58 -3.13
C ASP A 33 1.82 -10.66 -4.20
N LYS A 34 1.99 -10.26 -5.46
CA LYS A 34 2.11 -11.18 -6.59
C LYS A 34 3.35 -12.07 -6.46
N ARG A 35 4.51 -11.52 -6.09
CA ARG A 35 5.73 -12.31 -5.85
C ARG A 35 5.54 -13.31 -4.71
N LEU A 36 4.97 -12.88 -3.59
CA LEU A 36 4.70 -13.74 -2.44
C LEU A 36 3.74 -14.88 -2.80
N ARG A 37 2.60 -14.58 -3.45
CA ARG A 37 1.64 -15.61 -3.89
C ARG A 37 2.24 -16.59 -4.88
N MET A 38 3.10 -16.14 -5.80
CA MET A 38 3.76 -17.02 -6.75
C MET A 38 4.80 -17.94 -6.08
N GLU A 39 5.55 -17.44 -5.10
CA GLU A 39 6.49 -18.26 -4.32
C GLU A 39 5.76 -19.27 -3.41
N LEU A 40 4.69 -18.85 -2.73
CA LEU A 40 3.82 -19.77 -1.98
C LEU A 40 3.22 -20.83 -2.90
N ALA A 41 2.67 -20.44 -4.05
CA ALA A 41 2.13 -21.37 -5.03
C ALA A 41 3.20 -22.40 -5.48
N ARG A 42 4.44 -21.95 -5.74
CA ARG A 42 5.57 -22.82 -6.10
C ARG A 42 5.83 -23.86 -5.00
N ARG A 43 5.92 -23.45 -3.74
CA ARG A 43 6.16 -24.37 -2.59
C ARG A 43 5.02 -25.34 -2.34
N TYR A 44 3.77 -24.90 -2.48
CA TYR A 44 2.62 -25.79 -2.36
C TYR A 44 2.52 -26.77 -3.55
N ASP A 45 2.98 -26.38 -4.75
CA ASP A 45 3.08 -27.28 -5.91
C ASP A 45 4.16 -28.35 -5.70
N GLU A 46 5.30 -28.02 -5.09
CA GLU A 46 6.30 -29.00 -4.64
C GLU A 46 5.68 -30.04 -3.68
N GLN A 47 4.91 -29.59 -2.68
CA GLN A 47 4.22 -30.51 -1.76
C GLN A 47 3.16 -31.37 -2.47
N ARG A 48 2.48 -30.82 -3.49
CA ARG A 48 1.52 -31.56 -4.32
C ARG A 48 2.19 -32.65 -5.17
N MET A 49 3.37 -32.37 -5.74
CA MET A 49 4.15 -33.37 -6.46
C MET A 49 4.52 -34.54 -5.53
N ARG A 50 4.96 -34.25 -4.30
CA ARG A 50 5.25 -35.29 -3.29
C ARG A 50 4.04 -36.17 -2.96
N LEU A 51 2.83 -35.60 -2.89
CA LEU A 51 1.60 -36.39 -2.72
C LEU A 51 1.29 -37.27 -3.94
N GLY A 52 1.54 -36.78 -5.16
CA GLY A 52 1.45 -37.58 -6.39
C GLY A 52 2.42 -38.78 -6.39
N ASP A 53 3.65 -38.59 -5.91
CA ASP A 53 4.62 -39.68 -5.73
C ASP A 53 4.15 -40.73 -4.71
N LEU A 54 3.47 -40.31 -3.64
CA LEU A 54 2.84 -41.23 -2.68
C LEU A 54 1.65 -41.97 -3.31
N GLN A 55 0.86 -41.30 -4.16
CA GLN A 55 -0.26 -41.91 -4.89
C GLN A 55 0.22 -43.01 -5.83
N ALA A 56 1.29 -42.76 -6.59
CA ALA A 56 1.93 -43.76 -7.45
C ALA A 56 2.46 -44.97 -6.65
N LYS A 57 2.99 -44.75 -5.42
CA LYS A 57 3.42 -45.82 -4.51
C LYS A 57 2.25 -46.66 -3.99
N LEU A 58 1.11 -46.05 -3.65
CA LEU A 58 -0.09 -46.79 -3.22
C LEU A 58 -0.60 -47.71 -4.34
N VAL A 59 -0.70 -47.18 -5.56
CA VAL A 59 -1.13 -47.95 -6.75
C VAL A 59 -0.20 -49.12 -7.02
N SER A 60 1.13 -48.92 -6.98
CA SER A 60 2.11 -50.00 -7.21
C SER A 60 2.12 -51.08 -6.13
N ARG A 61 1.63 -50.76 -4.92
CA ARG A 61 1.46 -51.69 -3.79
C ARG A 61 0.09 -52.35 -3.71
N GLY A 62 -0.86 -51.98 -4.59
CA GLY A 62 -2.24 -52.47 -4.57
C GLY A 62 -3.07 -51.99 -3.36
N GLN A 63 -2.61 -50.96 -2.65
CA GLN A 63 -3.28 -50.42 -1.46
C GLN A 63 -4.35 -49.39 -1.90
N LEU A 64 -5.48 -49.89 -2.40
CA LEU A 64 -6.53 -49.06 -3.01
C LEU A 64 -7.43 -48.34 -2.01
N GLU A 65 -7.56 -48.83 -0.77
CA GLU A 65 -8.48 -48.30 0.24
C GLU A 65 -8.20 -46.83 0.59
N ALA A 66 -6.91 -46.44 0.65
CA ALA A 66 -6.48 -45.08 0.95
C ALA A 66 -6.32 -44.19 -0.31
N LEU A 67 -6.59 -44.73 -1.52
CA LEU A 67 -6.31 -44.06 -2.78
C LEU A 67 -7.26 -42.88 -3.03
N ASP A 68 -8.56 -43.08 -2.83
CA ASP A 68 -9.60 -42.07 -3.04
C ASP A 68 -9.38 -40.82 -2.17
N ASP A 69 -9.02 -41.01 -0.91
CA ASP A 69 -8.83 -39.90 0.04
C ASP A 69 -7.49 -39.18 -0.17
N LEU A 70 -6.45 -39.90 -0.59
CA LEU A 70 -5.23 -39.26 -1.09
C LEU A 70 -5.49 -38.46 -2.37
N GLU A 71 -6.27 -38.98 -3.32
CA GLU A 71 -6.65 -38.24 -4.53
C GLU A 71 -7.47 -36.99 -4.18
N ARG A 72 -8.42 -37.08 -3.24
CA ARG A 72 -9.13 -35.92 -2.69
C ARG A 72 -8.15 -34.88 -2.11
N ALA A 73 -7.13 -35.29 -1.37
CA ALA A 73 -6.11 -34.39 -0.82
C ALA A 73 -5.25 -33.74 -1.93
N VAL A 74 -4.77 -34.51 -2.91
CA VAL A 74 -4.05 -34.00 -4.11
C VAL A 74 -4.89 -32.96 -4.84
N MET A 75 -6.17 -33.24 -5.09
CA MET A 75 -7.07 -32.34 -5.80
C MET A 75 -7.44 -31.08 -4.99
N LYS A 76 -7.56 -31.17 -3.66
CA LYS A 76 -7.69 -30.00 -2.77
C LYS A 76 -6.45 -29.09 -2.84
N LEU A 77 -5.25 -29.67 -2.80
CA LEU A 77 -4.00 -28.92 -2.88
C LEU A 77 -3.74 -28.33 -4.28
N GLN A 78 -4.07 -29.06 -5.36
CA GLN A 78 -4.05 -28.56 -6.74
C GLN A 78 -4.90 -27.30 -6.88
N ARG A 79 -6.19 -27.38 -6.50
CA ARG A 79 -7.11 -26.23 -6.56
C ARG A 79 -6.57 -25.04 -5.79
N PHE A 80 -5.97 -25.27 -4.61
CA PHE A 80 -5.38 -24.22 -3.79
C PHE A 80 -4.16 -23.56 -4.47
N VAL A 81 -3.25 -24.34 -5.06
CA VAL A 81 -2.12 -23.84 -5.86
C VAL A 81 -2.59 -23.00 -7.05
N ASP A 82 -3.59 -23.48 -7.80
CA ASP A 82 -4.13 -22.78 -8.96
C ASP A 82 -4.80 -21.46 -8.56
N ARG A 83 -5.51 -21.46 -7.42
CA ARG A 83 -6.11 -20.25 -6.84
C ARG A 83 -5.07 -19.21 -6.41
N LEU A 84 -3.93 -19.63 -5.83
CA LEU A 84 -2.82 -18.73 -5.51
C LEU A 84 -2.22 -18.07 -6.77
N LYS A 85 -1.98 -18.86 -7.83
CA LYS A 85 -1.46 -18.40 -9.13
C LYS A 85 -2.43 -17.43 -9.83
N THR A 86 -3.72 -17.78 -9.89
CA THR A 86 -4.74 -17.06 -10.69
C THR A 86 -5.43 -15.90 -9.98
N ALA A 87 -5.33 -15.79 -8.65
CA ALA A 87 -6.00 -14.76 -7.85
C ALA A 87 -5.91 -13.35 -8.46
N SER A 88 -4.74 -12.97 -8.96
CA SER A 88 -4.37 -11.66 -9.52
C SER A 88 -5.47 -10.92 -10.32
N TYR A 89 -6.30 -11.63 -11.09
CA TYR A 89 -7.28 -11.02 -12.01
C TYR A 89 -8.46 -10.30 -11.32
N GLY A 90 -8.74 -10.60 -10.04
CA GLY A 90 -9.83 -9.97 -9.28
C GLY A 90 -9.42 -8.80 -8.37
N TYR A 91 -8.13 -8.55 -8.20
CA TYR A 91 -7.57 -7.85 -7.04
C TYR A 91 -7.16 -6.39 -7.33
N ALA A 92 -7.26 -5.95 -8.59
CA ALA A 92 -6.79 -4.63 -9.03
C ALA A 92 -7.34 -3.48 -8.15
N GLY A 93 -8.63 -3.51 -7.82
CA GLY A 93 -9.28 -2.43 -7.07
C GLY A 93 -8.97 -2.37 -5.57
N TRP A 94 -8.44 -3.43 -4.94
CA TRP A 94 -8.19 -3.42 -3.49
C TRP A 94 -6.89 -2.69 -3.13
N PHE A 95 -5.83 -2.91 -3.92
CA PHE A 95 -4.56 -2.19 -3.77
C PHE A 95 -4.60 -0.73 -4.31
N ASP A 96 -5.69 -0.34 -4.99
CA ASP A 96 -5.91 1.01 -5.52
C ASP A 96 -6.75 1.91 -4.61
N ALA A 97 -7.33 1.36 -3.53
CA ALA A 97 -8.17 2.14 -2.63
C ALA A 97 -7.35 3.31 -2.02
N PRO A 98 -7.88 4.55 -2.00
CA PRO A 98 -7.14 5.71 -1.52
C PRO A 98 -6.77 5.61 -0.03
N THR A 99 -7.57 4.88 0.75
CA THR A 99 -7.36 4.63 2.18
C THR A 99 -7.53 3.13 2.46
N ILE A 100 -6.47 2.33 2.25
CA ILE A 100 -6.40 1.00 2.87
C ILE A 100 -6.03 1.24 4.34
N ARG A 101 -6.92 0.84 5.26
CA ARG A 101 -6.67 1.03 6.71
C ARG A 101 -5.48 0.16 7.16
N GLU A 102 -4.70 0.65 8.12
CA GLU A 102 -3.62 -0.14 8.73
C GLU A 102 -4.13 -1.48 9.27
N GLU A 103 -5.30 -1.48 9.91
CA GLU A 103 -5.99 -2.68 10.40
C GLU A 103 -6.31 -3.72 9.29
N GLU A 104 -6.52 -3.29 8.05
CA GLU A 104 -6.80 -4.16 6.90
C GLU A 104 -5.49 -4.71 6.29
N LEU A 105 -4.40 -3.95 6.37
CA LEU A 105 -3.05 -4.40 6.02
C LEU A 105 -2.52 -5.41 7.03
N ASP A 106 -2.65 -5.15 8.34
CA ASP A 106 -2.26 -6.07 9.42
C ASP A 106 -3.02 -7.39 9.36
N GLN A 107 -4.31 -7.35 9.02
CA GLN A 107 -5.08 -8.55 8.72
C GLN A 107 -4.49 -9.30 7.51
N LEU A 108 -4.18 -8.60 6.41
CA LEU A 108 -3.54 -9.23 5.24
C LEU A 108 -2.19 -9.87 5.58
N TYR A 109 -1.33 -9.20 6.35
CA TYR A 109 -0.08 -9.76 6.85
C TYR A 109 -0.30 -11.02 7.70
N THR A 110 -1.30 -10.99 8.60
CA THR A 110 -1.68 -12.16 9.41
C THR A 110 -2.27 -13.30 8.56
N PHE A 111 -2.91 -13.00 7.42
CA PHE A 111 -3.29 -14.03 6.44
C PHE A 111 -2.03 -14.61 5.78
N ASP A 112 -1.15 -13.77 5.26
CA ASP A 112 0.03 -14.19 4.48
C ASP A 112 1.05 -14.97 5.31
N GLN A 113 1.30 -14.58 6.56
CA GLN A 113 2.09 -15.38 7.50
C GLN A 113 1.47 -16.77 7.71
N SER A 114 0.16 -16.85 7.97
CA SER A 114 -0.52 -18.14 8.17
C SER A 114 -0.49 -19.04 6.92
N LEU A 115 -0.42 -18.45 5.72
CA LEU A 115 -0.23 -19.19 4.47
C LEU A 115 1.22 -19.67 4.29
N ALA A 116 2.21 -18.96 4.80
CA ALA A 116 3.61 -19.40 4.83
C ALA A 116 3.84 -20.54 5.84
N GLU A 117 3.33 -20.40 7.06
CA GLU A 117 3.32 -21.46 8.09
C GLU A 117 2.61 -22.74 7.60
N GLY A 118 1.54 -22.57 6.81
CA GLY A 118 0.82 -23.66 6.17
C GLY A 118 1.68 -24.56 5.28
N VAL A 119 2.73 -24.04 4.64
CA VAL A 119 3.66 -24.84 3.83
C VAL A 119 4.40 -25.84 4.72
N VAL A 120 4.87 -25.39 5.88
CA VAL A 120 5.57 -26.22 6.87
C VAL A 120 4.61 -27.27 7.45
N GLN A 121 3.38 -26.87 7.81
CA GLN A 121 2.38 -27.81 8.31
C GLN A 121 2.03 -28.88 7.26
N VAL A 122 1.79 -28.52 6.01
CA VAL A 122 1.49 -29.48 4.94
C VAL A 122 2.67 -30.42 4.69
N ALA A 123 3.90 -29.92 4.64
CA ALA A 123 5.10 -30.76 4.52
C ALA A 123 5.18 -31.80 5.65
N GLN A 124 5.02 -31.38 6.92
CA GLN A 124 5.01 -32.29 8.07
C GLN A 124 3.88 -33.33 8.04
N ARG A 125 2.69 -32.98 7.51
CA ARG A 125 1.59 -33.94 7.33
C ARG A 125 1.90 -34.95 6.22
N ILE A 126 2.57 -34.53 5.15
CA ILE A 126 3.04 -35.42 4.07
C ILE A 126 4.14 -36.36 4.57
N ASP A 127 5.07 -35.87 5.40
CA ASP A 127 6.12 -36.69 6.01
C ASP A 127 5.52 -37.75 6.95
N GLY A 128 4.54 -37.34 7.77
CA GLY A 128 3.76 -38.26 8.59
C GLY A 128 3.03 -39.32 7.76
N LEU A 129 2.40 -38.91 6.66
CA LEU A 129 1.68 -39.83 5.76
C LEU A 129 2.64 -40.82 5.10
N ALA A 130 3.80 -40.37 4.63
CA ALA A 130 4.83 -41.24 4.09
C ALA A 130 5.27 -42.30 5.11
N SER A 131 5.47 -41.91 6.38
CA SER A 131 5.81 -42.85 7.46
C SER A 131 4.68 -43.83 7.79
N ALA A 132 3.41 -43.39 7.76
CA ALA A 132 2.24 -44.25 7.93
C ALA A 132 2.12 -45.28 6.80
N LEU A 133 2.36 -44.86 5.55
CA LEU A 133 2.39 -45.72 4.36
C LEU A 133 3.57 -46.72 4.34
N GLU A 134 4.68 -46.40 5.00
CA GLU A 134 5.80 -47.33 5.19
C GLU A 134 5.53 -48.38 6.27
N LYS A 135 4.80 -48.00 7.34
CA LYS A 135 4.45 -48.89 8.46
C LYS A 135 3.20 -49.72 8.20
N GLY A 136 2.29 -49.25 7.35
CA GLY A 136 0.98 -49.88 7.10
C GLY A 136 -0.08 -49.54 8.15
N GLU A 137 0.16 -48.57 9.03
CA GLU A 137 -0.71 -48.23 10.17
C GLU A 137 -0.93 -46.71 10.25
N GLY A 138 -2.11 -46.28 10.73
CA GLY A 138 -2.42 -44.86 10.96
C GLY A 138 -2.59 -44.02 9.68
N ILE A 139 -2.79 -44.65 8.53
CA ILE A 139 -2.90 -44.00 7.22
C ILE A 139 -4.12 -43.08 7.16
N GLU A 140 -5.30 -43.61 7.53
CA GLU A 140 -6.59 -42.89 7.56
C GLU A 140 -6.52 -41.64 8.46
N GLU A 141 -6.11 -41.80 9.73
CA GLU A 141 -5.94 -40.67 10.66
C GLU A 141 -4.97 -39.61 10.12
N THR A 142 -3.92 -40.02 9.41
CA THR A 142 -2.94 -39.08 8.85
C THR A 142 -3.46 -38.37 7.60
N LEU A 143 -4.25 -39.04 6.76
CA LEU A 143 -5.00 -38.45 5.65
C LEU A 143 -6.06 -37.46 6.14
N ASP A 144 -6.77 -37.76 7.22
CA ASP A 144 -7.72 -36.84 7.86
C ASP A 144 -7.02 -35.58 8.37
N ARG A 145 -5.91 -35.75 9.10
CA ARG A 145 -5.10 -34.62 9.60
C ARG A 145 -4.53 -33.77 8.46
N LEU A 146 -4.13 -34.37 7.34
CA LEU A 146 -3.71 -33.66 6.12
C LEU A 146 -4.90 -32.91 5.51
N THR A 147 -6.02 -33.58 5.27
CA THR A 147 -7.23 -33.02 4.65
C THR A 147 -7.79 -31.86 5.46
N ALA A 148 -7.90 -31.99 6.79
CA ALA A 148 -8.31 -30.91 7.68
C ALA A 148 -7.32 -29.72 7.66
N THR A 149 -6.03 -29.96 7.41
CA THR A 149 -5.04 -28.88 7.23
C THR A 149 -5.23 -28.17 5.88
N LEU A 150 -5.45 -28.92 4.80
CA LEU A 150 -5.76 -28.36 3.48
C LEU A 150 -7.09 -27.58 3.46
N ASP A 151 -8.09 -28.03 4.22
CA ASP A 151 -9.36 -27.34 4.36
C ASP A 151 -9.22 -26.05 5.16
N ARG A 152 -8.48 -26.05 6.29
CA ARG A 152 -8.14 -24.81 7.00
C ARG A 152 -7.40 -23.81 6.09
N LEU A 153 -6.45 -24.27 5.27
CA LEU A 153 -5.72 -23.40 4.33
C LEU A 153 -6.62 -22.85 3.22
N ASN A 154 -7.49 -23.67 2.63
CA ASN A 154 -8.48 -23.19 1.67
C ASN A 154 -9.42 -22.17 2.32
N THR A 155 -9.96 -22.44 3.51
CA THR A 155 -10.80 -21.49 4.27
C THR A 155 -10.04 -20.19 4.58
N ARG A 156 -8.77 -20.26 4.99
CA ARG A 156 -7.94 -19.08 5.30
C ARG A 156 -7.68 -18.23 4.06
N PHE A 157 -7.44 -18.86 2.91
CA PHE A 157 -7.32 -18.16 1.62
C PHE A 157 -8.67 -17.66 1.09
N ASP A 158 -9.77 -18.33 1.40
CA ASP A 158 -11.13 -17.82 1.17
C ASP A 158 -11.43 -16.59 2.01
N GLN A 159 -11.05 -16.56 3.28
CA GLN A 159 -11.15 -15.39 4.15
C GLN A 159 -10.26 -14.23 3.66
N ARG A 160 -9.01 -14.50 3.26
CA ARG A 160 -8.13 -13.51 2.62
C ARG A 160 -8.75 -12.94 1.35
N ARG A 161 -9.27 -13.82 0.48
CA ARG A 161 -10.00 -13.43 -0.73
C ARG A 161 -11.27 -12.67 -0.41
N GLU A 162 -11.96 -12.99 0.68
CA GLU A 162 -13.19 -12.31 1.09
C GLU A 162 -12.91 -10.93 1.71
N LEU A 163 -11.84 -10.76 2.51
CA LEU A 163 -11.36 -9.44 2.95
C LEU A 163 -11.15 -8.53 1.72
N ILE A 164 -10.49 -9.06 0.70
CA ILE A 164 -10.17 -8.34 -0.53
C ILE A 164 -11.41 -8.18 -1.45
N SER A 165 -12.31 -9.17 -1.47
CA SER A 165 -13.53 -9.18 -2.30
C SER A 165 -14.72 -8.48 -1.66
N ARG A 166 -14.74 -8.22 -0.35
CA ARG A 166 -15.77 -7.37 0.28
C ARG A 166 -15.64 -5.92 -0.21
N GLY A 167 -14.49 -5.54 -0.77
CA GLY A 167 -14.31 -4.34 -1.59
C GLY A 167 -14.92 -4.37 -3.00
N ARG A 168 -15.61 -5.45 -3.45
CA ARG A 168 -16.27 -5.52 -4.78
C ARG A 168 -17.55 -6.36 -4.85
N LYS A 169 -18.63 -5.75 -5.35
CA LYS A 169 -19.87 -6.37 -5.89
C LYS A 169 -20.50 -5.40 -6.91
N LEU A 170 -21.15 -5.77 -8.02
CA LEU A 170 -21.25 -7.00 -8.84
C LEU A 170 -21.59 -6.52 -10.32
N PRO A 171 -21.45 -7.35 -11.38
CA PRO A 171 -21.44 -6.91 -12.79
C PRO A 171 -22.79 -7.15 -13.52
N PRO A 172 -22.93 -7.04 -14.87
CA PRO A 172 -22.05 -6.42 -15.90
C PRO A 172 -22.74 -5.39 -16.84
N THR A 173 -21.92 -4.74 -17.67
CA THR A 173 -22.25 -4.00 -18.91
C THR A 173 -22.69 -2.53 -18.78
N ASP A 174 -23.88 -2.18 -18.30
CA ASP A 174 -24.40 -0.79 -18.43
C ASP A 174 -24.22 0.11 -17.17
N LEU A 175 -23.48 -0.35 -16.15
CA LEU A 175 -23.28 0.39 -14.90
C LEU A 175 -22.09 1.37 -14.89
N LEU A 176 -21.20 1.28 -15.88
CA LEU A 176 -19.84 1.86 -15.83
C LEU A 176 -19.75 3.38 -16.00
N GLU A 177 -20.76 4.05 -16.54
CA GLU A 177 -20.77 5.53 -16.67
C GLU A 177 -21.58 6.25 -15.57
N VAL A 178 -22.32 5.52 -14.73
CA VAL A 178 -23.39 6.13 -13.89
C VAL A 178 -23.20 5.89 -12.38
N LEU A 179 -22.35 4.96 -11.96
CA LEU A 179 -22.32 4.45 -10.58
C LEU A 179 -20.96 4.49 -9.85
N GLU A 180 -19.99 5.24 -10.35
CA GLU A 180 -18.90 5.69 -9.48
C GLU A 180 -19.44 6.84 -8.61
N PRO A 181 -19.62 6.69 -7.27
CA PRO A 181 -19.56 7.87 -6.42
C PRO A 181 -18.19 8.50 -6.70
N PRO A 182 -18.11 9.82 -6.98
CA PRO A 182 -16.85 10.43 -7.36
C PRO A 182 -15.82 10.12 -6.28
N ALA A 183 -14.56 9.92 -6.70
CA ALA A 183 -13.45 9.78 -5.77
C ALA A 183 -13.61 10.83 -4.66
N PRO A 184 -13.41 10.47 -3.36
CA PRO A 184 -13.42 11.47 -2.31
C PRO A 184 -12.47 12.55 -2.78
N PRO A 185 -12.97 13.79 -2.96
CA PRO A 185 -12.28 14.77 -3.77
C PRO A 185 -10.85 14.90 -3.25
N SER A 186 -9.88 15.04 -4.15
CA SER A 186 -8.48 15.28 -3.77
C SER A 186 -8.43 16.33 -2.65
N PRO A 187 -7.42 16.39 -1.78
CA PRO A 187 -7.27 17.55 -0.89
C PRO A 187 -7.42 18.90 -1.65
N ALA A 188 -7.02 18.93 -2.93
CA ALA A 188 -7.21 20.03 -3.87
C ALA A 188 -8.63 20.17 -4.51
N GLU A 189 -9.58 19.36 -4.13
CA GLU A 189 -10.99 19.40 -4.56
C GLU A 189 -11.96 19.37 -3.35
N GLY A 190 -11.49 18.95 -2.18
CA GLY A 190 -12.28 18.74 -0.96
C GLY A 190 -12.38 19.99 -0.05
N PRO A 191 -12.74 19.83 1.24
CA PRO A 191 -12.93 20.96 2.17
C PRO A 191 -11.74 21.91 2.23
N LEU A 192 -10.51 21.36 2.21
CA LEU A 192 -9.26 22.13 2.19
C LEU A 192 -9.11 23.01 0.93
N ALA A 193 -9.68 22.64 -0.22
CA ALA A 193 -9.70 23.46 -1.43
C ALA A 193 -10.62 24.69 -1.31
N THR A 194 -11.62 24.62 -0.42
CA THR A 194 -12.64 25.68 -0.24
C THR A 194 -12.23 26.80 0.73
N LEU A 195 -11.16 26.58 1.52
CA LEU A 195 -10.64 27.53 2.51
C LEU A 195 -10.34 28.91 1.91
N ARG A 196 -10.60 29.97 2.68
CA ARG A 196 -10.43 31.37 2.29
C ARG A 196 -9.71 32.17 3.38
N PRO A 197 -9.13 33.33 3.04
CA PRO A 197 -8.66 34.28 4.03
C PRO A 197 -9.75 34.64 5.05
N LYS A 198 -9.35 34.72 6.32
CA LYS A 198 -10.15 34.85 7.55
C LYS A 198 -10.85 33.58 8.07
N ASP A 199 -10.86 32.47 7.34
CA ASP A 199 -11.16 31.18 7.96
C ASP A 199 -10.00 30.79 8.91
N ALA A 200 -10.23 29.88 9.84
CA ALA A 200 -9.21 29.36 10.75
C ALA A 200 -9.12 27.83 10.68
N LEU A 201 -8.01 27.27 11.14
CA LEU A 201 -7.85 25.84 11.35
C LEU A 201 -7.07 25.55 12.62
N THR A 202 -7.30 24.40 13.23
CA THR A 202 -6.48 23.87 14.33
C THR A 202 -5.64 22.71 13.81
N HIS A 203 -4.36 22.69 14.15
CA HIS A 203 -3.44 21.57 13.89
C HIS A 203 -2.55 21.34 15.10
N ALA A 204 -2.44 20.09 15.57
CA ALA A 204 -1.63 19.71 16.75
C ALA A 204 -1.89 20.60 18.00
N GLY A 205 -3.13 21.07 18.19
CA GLY A 205 -3.52 21.96 19.30
C GLY A 205 -3.16 23.44 19.13
N THR A 206 -2.60 23.84 17.98
CA THR A 206 -2.36 25.25 17.63
C THR A 206 -3.43 25.75 16.66
N ASP A 207 -4.05 26.89 16.99
CA ASP A 207 -5.04 27.56 16.14
C ASP A 207 -4.37 28.57 15.21
N TYR A 208 -4.64 28.46 13.91
CA TYR A 208 -4.09 29.32 12.87
C TYR A 208 -5.20 30.07 12.13
N LEU A 209 -5.01 31.38 11.94
CA LEU A 209 -5.81 32.18 11.00
C LEU A 209 -5.25 32.06 9.58
N ILE A 210 -6.11 31.84 8.59
CA ILE A 210 -5.72 31.86 7.18
C ILE A 210 -5.62 33.32 6.73
N ALA A 211 -4.41 33.79 6.48
CA ALA A 211 -4.12 35.17 6.07
C ALA A 211 -4.06 35.36 4.55
N GLY A 212 -3.89 34.28 3.77
CA GLY A 212 -3.79 34.35 2.31
C GLY A 212 -3.96 32.99 1.65
N LYS A 213 -4.29 32.99 0.36
CA LYS A 213 -4.46 31.79 -0.48
C LYS A 213 -3.65 31.94 -1.76
N ILE A 214 -3.02 30.85 -2.21
CA ILE A 214 -2.50 30.70 -3.56
C ILE A 214 -3.27 29.55 -4.21
N THR A 215 -3.78 29.76 -5.43
CA THR A 215 -4.38 28.72 -6.26
C THR A 215 -3.51 28.51 -7.49
N TYR A 216 -3.00 27.30 -7.66
CA TYR A 216 -2.17 26.88 -8.78
C TYR A 216 -3.03 26.12 -9.79
N ALA A 217 -2.73 26.29 -11.08
CA ALA A 217 -3.39 25.55 -12.17
C ALA A 217 -2.40 25.23 -13.29
N SER A 218 -2.23 23.94 -13.59
CA SER A 218 -1.48 23.44 -14.75
C SER A 218 -2.45 22.80 -15.75
N ARG A 219 -1.94 21.98 -16.69
CA ARG A 219 -2.77 21.07 -17.50
C ARG A 219 -3.15 19.78 -16.76
N GLU A 220 -2.41 19.45 -15.72
CA GLU A 220 -2.49 18.19 -14.99
C GLU A 220 -3.41 18.27 -13.78
N GLY A 221 -3.60 19.47 -13.21
CA GLY A 221 -4.51 19.66 -12.08
C GLY A 221 -4.49 21.06 -11.49
N ARG A 222 -5.04 21.16 -10.28
CA ARG A 222 -4.96 22.34 -9.40
C ARG A 222 -4.46 21.92 -8.03
N TRP A 223 -3.83 22.85 -7.33
CA TRP A 223 -3.42 22.69 -5.94
C TRP A 223 -3.38 24.07 -5.28
N TYR A 224 -3.20 24.10 -3.96
CA TYR A 224 -3.34 25.31 -3.15
C TYR A 224 -2.20 25.46 -2.15
N ALA A 225 -1.96 26.70 -1.73
CA ALA A 225 -1.19 27.00 -0.54
C ALA A 225 -1.94 28.05 0.29
N TYR A 226 -1.91 27.91 1.62
CA TYR A 226 -2.58 28.79 2.56
C TYR A 226 -1.57 29.35 3.55
N LEU A 227 -1.50 30.68 3.66
CA LEU A 227 -0.65 31.33 4.64
C LEU A 227 -1.34 31.26 6.00
N LEU A 228 -0.79 30.46 6.90
CA LEU A 228 -1.23 30.29 8.29
C LEU A 228 -0.54 31.29 9.20
N GLN A 229 -1.28 31.88 10.15
CA GLN A 229 -0.78 32.81 11.15
C GLN A 229 -1.28 32.45 12.55
N ASP A 230 -0.34 32.33 13.49
CA ASP A 230 -0.60 32.24 14.94
C ASP A 230 0.39 33.16 15.67
N GLY A 231 -0.10 34.06 16.51
CA GLY A 231 0.71 34.90 17.43
C GLY A 231 1.80 35.80 16.83
N GLY A 232 2.06 35.74 15.52
CA GLY A 232 3.22 36.35 14.84
C GLY A 232 4.02 35.34 14.00
N THR A 233 3.93 34.05 14.33
CA THR A 233 4.47 32.92 13.54
C THR A 233 3.74 32.80 12.21
N ARG A 234 4.48 32.47 11.14
CA ARG A 234 3.94 32.24 9.80
C ARG A 234 4.33 30.86 9.31
N ARG A 235 3.35 30.10 8.82
CA ARG A 235 3.55 28.80 8.17
C ARG A 235 2.70 28.73 6.91
N TRP A 236 2.96 27.75 6.06
CA TRP A 236 2.19 27.44 4.87
C TRP A 236 1.56 26.07 5.00
N LEU A 237 0.25 25.98 4.81
CA LEU A 237 -0.42 24.71 4.52
C LEU A 237 -0.52 24.56 3.00
N ARG A 238 0.19 23.60 2.42
CA ARG A 238 0.10 23.23 1.01
C ARG A 238 -0.84 22.04 0.85
N VAL A 239 -1.64 22.06 -0.20
CA VAL A 239 -2.75 21.13 -0.41
C VAL A 239 -2.78 20.72 -1.87
N GLY A 240 -2.37 19.48 -2.14
CA GLY A 240 -2.36 18.87 -3.48
C GLY A 240 -2.74 17.39 -3.40
N ASP A 241 -2.57 16.67 -4.51
CA ASP A 241 -2.91 15.23 -4.59
C ASP A 241 -2.02 14.34 -3.69
N GLU A 242 -0.89 14.87 -3.23
CA GLU A 242 0.04 14.20 -2.30
C GLU A 242 -0.36 14.35 -0.82
N GLY A 243 -1.44 15.08 -0.50
CA GLY A 243 -1.88 15.35 0.86
C GLY A 243 -1.67 16.80 1.31
N PRO A 244 -2.09 17.12 2.55
CA PRO A 244 -1.72 18.36 3.21
C PRO A 244 -0.28 18.30 3.75
N VAL A 245 0.47 19.39 3.58
CA VAL A 245 1.82 19.59 4.10
C VAL A 245 1.87 20.91 4.86
N ILE A 246 2.24 20.89 6.13
CA ILE A 246 2.59 22.12 6.85
C ILE A 246 4.09 22.35 6.71
N CYS A 247 4.44 23.52 6.18
CA CYS A 247 5.80 23.90 5.83
C CYS A 247 6.10 25.36 6.22
N GLU A 248 7.39 25.70 6.25
CA GLU A 248 7.90 27.05 6.45
C GLU A 248 8.87 27.43 5.33
N GLU A 249 9.05 28.74 5.09
CA GLU A 249 10.02 29.24 4.11
C GLU A 249 11.43 29.20 4.74
N ILE A 250 12.38 28.57 4.06
CA ILE A 250 13.79 28.50 4.47
C ILE A 250 14.69 29.26 3.49
N GLU A 251 15.81 29.79 3.97
CA GLU A 251 16.84 30.36 3.11
C GLU A 251 17.80 29.26 2.64
N LEU A 252 17.76 28.95 1.34
CA LEU A 252 18.65 27.98 0.71
C LEU A 252 19.24 28.59 -0.59
N PRO A 253 20.57 28.76 -0.70
CA PRO A 253 21.20 29.19 -1.94
C PRO A 253 21.05 28.14 -3.04
N LEU A 254 20.54 28.53 -4.21
CA LEU A 254 20.21 27.61 -5.30
C LEU A 254 20.79 28.07 -6.65
N THR A 255 21.18 27.10 -7.47
CA THR A 255 21.41 27.31 -8.91
C THR A 255 20.08 27.42 -9.66
N THR A 256 20.13 27.89 -10.92
CA THR A 256 18.98 27.89 -11.82
C THR A 256 19.34 27.15 -13.11
N PRO A 257 18.73 25.99 -13.42
CA PRO A 257 17.74 25.28 -12.61
C PRO A 257 18.32 24.77 -11.27
N PRO A 258 17.46 24.45 -10.29
CA PRO A 258 17.85 23.73 -9.09
C PRO A 258 18.54 22.39 -9.42
N PRO A 259 19.50 21.93 -8.59
CA PRO A 259 20.15 20.64 -8.78
C PRO A 259 19.20 19.47 -8.46
N GLN A 260 19.52 18.26 -8.94
CA GLN A 260 18.71 17.06 -8.65
C GLN A 260 18.77 16.60 -7.18
N ILE A 261 19.83 16.96 -6.46
CA ILE A 261 20.02 16.66 -5.04
C ILE A 261 20.30 17.97 -4.32
N LEU A 262 19.65 18.17 -3.17
CA LEU A 262 19.84 19.29 -2.26
C LEU A 262 20.26 18.79 -0.88
N GLU A 263 21.20 19.49 -0.27
CA GLU A 263 21.65 19.23 1.11
C GLU A 263 21.14 20.37 2.00
N VAL A 264 20.36 20.04 3.02
CA VAL A 264 19.81 21.00 4.00
C VAL A 264 20.06 20.47 5.40
N GLU A 265 20.81 21.22 6.21
CA GLU A 265 21.14 20.86 7.61
C GLU A 265 21.81 19.49 7.81
N GLY A 266 22.40 18.91 6.74
CA GLY A 266 23.02 17.58 6.75
C GLY A 266 22.11 16.45 6.30
N GLU A 267 20.91 16.77 5.83
CA GLU A 267 19.97 15.85 5.20
C GLU A 267 19.93 16.04 3.68
N SER A 268 19.92 14.91 2.96
CA SER A 268 19.92 14.85 1.50
C SER A 268 18.50 14.67 0.95
N PHE A 269 18.12 15.52 -0.01
CA PHE A 269 16.81 15.57 -0.63
C PHE A 269 16.94 15.35 -2.13
N GLU A 270 16.30 14.31 -2.67
CA GLU A 270 16.31 13.98 -4.10
C GLU A 270 15.07 14.53 -4.81
N GLN A 271 15.25 15.05 -6.03
CA GLN A 271 14.17 15.65 -6.82
C GLN A 271 13.20 14.57 -7.34
N VAL A 272 11.97 14.57 -6.82
CA VAL A 272 10.90 13.62 -7.19
C VAL A 272 9.89 14.17 -8.21
N GLY A 273 9.89 15.49 -8.47
CA GLY A 273 8.97 16.07 -9.44
C GLY A 273 9.35 17.48 -9.92
N HIS A 274 8.83 17.85 -11.09
CA HIS A 274 8.93 19.19 -11.67
C HIS A 274 7.62 19.53 -12.38
N SER A 275 7.14 20.77 -12.24
CA SER A 275 5.93 21.24 -12.90
C SER A 275 5.98 22.74 -13.22
N SER A 276 5.11 23.17 -14.14
CA SER A 276 4.86 24.59 -14.39
C SER A 276 3.37 24.88 -14.36
N ALA A 277 3.01 25.96 -13.66
CA ALA A 277 1.63 26.35 -13.43
C ALA A 277 1.41 27.85 -13.65
N THR A 278 0.15 28.22 -13.84
CA THR A 278 -0.29 29.59 -13.57
C THR A 278 -0.83 29.64 -12.15
N ALA A 279 -0.30 30.53 -11.32
CA ALA A 279 -0.74 30.69 -9.94
C ALA A 279 -1.43 32.04 -9.73
N THR A 280 -2.45 32.05 -8.87
CA THR A 280 -3.21 33.22 -8.45
C THR A 280 -3.07 33.37 -6.95
N VAL A 281 -2.49 34.48 -6.50
CA VAL A 281 -2.29 34.83 -5.09
C VAL A 281 -3.42 35.76 -4.66
N GLU A 282 -4.05 35.47 -3.53
CA GLU A 282 -5.15 36.23 -2.92
C GLU A 282 -4.79 36.54 -1.46
N GLY A 283 -4.46 37.80 -1.19
CA GLY A 283 -4.27 38.33 0.16
C GLY A 283 -5.55 38.96 0.73
N PRO A 284 -5.48 39.61 1.91
CA PRO A 284 -6.63 40.26 2.53
C PRO A 284 -7.21 41.43 1.73
N THR A 285 -6.41 42.06 0.87
CA THR A 285 -6.75 43.29 0.13
C THR A 285 -6.32 43.29 -1.34
N ASP A 286 -5.53 42.31 -1.79
CA ASP A 286 -5.01 42.27 -3.15
C ASP A 286 -5.06 40.86 -3.79
N ARG A 287 -5.12 40.84 -5.13
CA ARG A 287 -5.12 39.62 -5.92
C ARG A 287 -4.19 39.77 -7.13
N ARG A 288 -3.28 38.81 -7.32
CA ARG A 288 -2.26 38.83 -8.37
C ARG A 288 -2.20 37.49 -9.09
N ARG A 289 -1.76 37.47 -10.35
CA ARG A 289 -1.63 36.24 -11.15
C ARG A 289 -0.27 36.23 -11.85
N GLY A 290 0.41 35.09 -11.85
CA GLY A 290 1.72 34.90 -12.46
C GLY A 290 1.96 33.47 -12.92
N ARG A 291 3.09 33.22 -13.57
CA ARG A 291 3.58 31.86 -13.81
C ARG A 291 4.55 31.47 -12.69
N VAL A 292 4.50 30.20 -12.33
CA VAL A 292 5.41 29.57 -11.37
C VAL A 292 5.96 28.29 -11.98
N GLU A 293 7.20 27.99 -11.64
CA GLU A 293 7.88 26.75 -11.96
C GLU A 293 8.33 26.11 -10.63
N SER A 294 8.08 24.83 -10.47
CA SER A 294 8.10 24.16 -9.16
C SER A 294 8.86 22.85 -9.22
N TRP A 295 9.79 22.63 -8.30
CA TRP A 295 10.56 21.39 -8.15
C TRP A 295 10.31 20.80 -6.77
N ARG A 296 9.82 19.56 -6.71
CA ARG A 296 9.55 18.83 -5.47
C ARG A 296 10.70 17.87 -5.18
N TYR A 297 11.06 17.77 -3.91
CA TYR A 297 12.10 16.90 -3.40
C TYR A 297 11.60 16.17 -2.14
N ALA A 298 12.11 14.96 -1.93
CA ALA A 298 11.86 14.17 -0.74
C ALA A 298 13.19 13.68 -0.14
N SER A 299 13.26 13.58 1.18
CA SER A 299 14.38 12.93 1.87
C SER A 299 14.10 11.47 2.20
N ALA A 300 15.14 10.73 2.57
CA ALA A 300 15.01 9.38 3.10
C ALA A 300 14.28 9.29 4.46
N LEU A 301 14.11 10.42 5.18
CA LEU A 301 13.35 10.50 6.43
C LEU A 301 11.88 10.87 6.23
N GLY A 302 11.45 11.08 4.97
CA GLY A 302 10.08 11.47 4.64
C GLY A 302 9.81 12.97 4.78
N GLU A 303 10.84 13.79 4.96
CA GLU A 303 10.69 15.25 4.89
C GLU A 303 10.56 15.72 3.44
N TRP A 304 9.92 16.87 3.27
CA TRP A 304 9.55 17.42 1.97
C TRP A 304 10.18 18.80 1.76
N LEU A 305 10.75 19.00 0.59
CA LEU A 305 11.23 20.29 0.10
C LEU A 305 10.53 20.66 -1.21
N LEU A 306 10.17 21.92 -1.35
CA LEU A 306 9.69 22.50 -2.60
C LEU A 306 10.44 23.78 -2.92
N VAL A 307 11.00 23.84 -4.12
CA VAL A 307 11.52 25.06 -4.73
C VAL A 307 10.47 25.62 -5.67
N GLU A 308 10.10 26.88 -5.52
CA GLU A 308 9.21 27.60 -6.45
C GLU A 308 9.92 28.83 -7.02
N ARG A 309 9.98 28.94 -8.35
CA ARG A 309 10.46 30.12 -9.06
C ARG A 309 9.31 30.96 -9.59
N TRP A 310 9.26 32.20 -9.11
CA TRP A 310 8.25 33.22 -9.38
C TRP A 310 8.91 34.39 -10.13
N GLY A 311 9.17 34.20 -11.43
CA GLY A 311 9.99 35.13 -12.21
C GLY A 311 11.45 35.09 -11.72
N GLU A 312 11.92 36.19 -11.14
CA GLU A 312 13.27 36.28 -10.55
C GLU A 312 13.33 35.85 -9.08
N ARG A 313 12.19 35.82 -8.36
CA ARG A 313 12.16 35.34 -6.97
C ARG A 313 12.17 33.81 -6.94
N ILE A 314 13.04 33.23 -6.11
CA ILE A 314 12.95 31.83 -5.71
C ILE A 314 12.45 31.79 -4.26
N VAL A 315 11.60 30.81 -3.96
CA VAL A 315 11.13 30.47 -2.61
C VAL A 315 11.42 29.00 -2.37
N VAL A 316 11.92 28.65 -1.19
CA VAL A 316 12.12 27.27 -0.77
C VAL A 316 11.27 27.02 0.46
N SER A 317 10.44 26.00 0.42
CA SER A 317 9.61 25.56 1.55
C SER A 317 10.06 24.20 2.05
N ARG A 318 10.29 24.06 3.36
CA ARG A 318 10.57 22.77 4.03
C ARG A 318 9.40 22.43 4.95
N GLY A 319 8.99 21.17 5.00
CA GLY A 319 7.93 20.75 5.90
C GLY A 319 7.67 19.25 5.91
N GLN A 320 6.61 18.89 6.62
CA GLN A 320 6.22 17.52 6.87
C GLN A 320 4.79 17.29 6.33
N ALA A 321 4.56 16.14 5.71
CA ALA A 321 3.22 15.69 5.40
C ALA A 321 2.47 15.37 6.70
N ILE A 322 1.18 15.71 6.74
CA ILE A 322 0.28 15.50 7.88
C ILE A 322 -0.99 14.80 7.38
N ASP A 323 -1.72 14.11 8.25
CA ASP A 323 -3.04 13.61 7.87
C ASP A 323 -4.01 14.79 7.70
N ALA A 324 -4.94 14.69 6.74
CA ALA A 324 -6.01 15.66 6.60
C ALA A 324 -6.96 15.65 7.81
N ASP A 325 -7.12 14.50 8.47
CA ASP A 325 -7.97 14.34 9.65
C ASP A 325 -7.36 14.99 10.93
N GLU A 326 -6.06 15.36 10.91
CA GLU A 326 -5.43 16.17 11.96
C GLU A 326 -5.81 17.66 11.88
N LEU A 327 -6.48 18.09 10.80
CA LEU A 327 -6.90 19.48 10.58
C LEU A 327 -8.37 19.71 10.95
N GLN A 328 -8.62 20.44 12.03
CA GLN A 328 -9.97 20.91 12.36
C GLN A 328 -10.23 22.25 11.67
N LEU A 329 -11.27 22.34 10.84
CA LEU A 329 -11.56 23.53 10.05
C LEU A 329 -12.65 24.39 10.68
N TRP A 330 -12.38 25.68 10.83
CA TRP A 330 -13.25 26.67 11.45
C TRP A 330 -13.59 27.77 10.43
N PRO A 331 -14.73 27.67 9.72
CA PRO A 331 -15.16 28.73 8.81
C PRO A 331 -15.32 30.05 9.55
N ARG A 332 -14.93 31.16 8.90
CA ARG A 332 -15.19 32.50 9.44
C ARG A 332 -16.69 32.68 9.70
N ARG A 333 -17.05 33.32 10.82
CA ARG A 333 -18.41 33.82 11.01
C ARG A 333 -18.63 35.03 10.11
N GLU A 334 -19.84 35.16 9.56
CA GLU A 334 -20.26 36.30 8.74
C GLU A 334 -20.46 37.58 9.58
#